data_AF-A0A8C1K2B5-F1
#
_entry.id   AF-A0A8C1K2B5-F1
#
_cell.length_a   1.000
_cell.length_b   1.000
_cell.length_c   1.000
_cell.angle_alpha   90.00
_cell.angle_beta   90.00
_cell.angle_gamma   90.00
#
_symmetry.space_group_name_H-M   'P 1'
#
loop_
_entity.id
_entity.type
_entity.pdbx_description
1 polymer ?
#
loop_
_entity_poly.entity_id
_entity_poly.type
_entity_poly.pdbx_seq_one_letter_code
_entity_poly.pdbx_strand_id
1 'polypeptide(L)'
;MNYAAHGQSLEEQSASDFSTDTVRKTQPPTSDELSSLFSALSATGSKSAILSLIEPYSDSFVPKVIGENFPPVLTELRKDEAVHMDYSDLLSMCKDVDISVSEEQAKAVEAATRDQASSKLWFRFRAGRITASKMKTACCTDPKQPSQSFIKSVCYHESYKFTSKATTWGCNHEKLARDMFIDVHKESHENVKVHDTGFFINPSVPFLGASPDGFVSCDCCGVSVIEVKCTFCVKSDKLESVSYLEKDSEGKLTLNRNHQYFYQVQTQLGVCKLESAYFVVWTEKDLHVEQILFDEEFWGMICQKSKNIFDTAIMPELVGKFYTRLSSTMATVSSQPGIFASAESHGSDCAASASDQEKTWCFCGQVEFGKMILCDNAKCHIKWFHYSCINVKIAPKGKWYCPQCQKLPQSLPKKGKKPPK
;
A
#
# COMPACT_ATOMS: atom_id res chain seq x y z
N MET A 1 -46.71 25.52 -64.72
CA MET A 1 -47.15 26.93 -64.62
C MET A 1 -46.14 27.69 -63.76
N ASN A 2 -46.25 29.02 -63.70
CA ASN A 2 -45.10 29.91 -63.50
C ASN A 2 -44.59 30.06 -62.04
N TYR A 3 -43.27 30.06 -61.92
CA TYR A 3 -42.39 30.99 -61.17
C TYR A 3 -42.89 31.85 -59.98
N ALA A 4 -41.96 31.94 -59.00
CA ALA A 4 -41.62 33.11 -58.16
C ALA A 4 -42.58 33.54 -57.01
N ALA A 5 -42.19 34.37 -56.03
CA ALA A 5 -40.94 34.57 -55.25
C ALA A 5 -41.16 35.74 -54.24
N HIS A 6 -40.19 35.99 -53.34
CA HIS A 6 -40.15 37.06 -52.30
C HIS A 6 -41.11 36.86 -51.09
N GLY A 7 -40.77 37.29 -49.86
CA GLY A 7 -39.46 37.62 -49.29
C GLY A 7 -39.39 38.94 -48.50
N GLN A 8 -39.10 38.86 -47.19
CA GLN A 8 -38.80 39.97 -46.25
C GLN A 8 -39.96 40.96 -45.98
N SER A 9 -39.96 41.80 -44.93
CA SER A 9 -39.54 41.65 -43.50
C SER A 9 -40.11 42.87 -42.72
N LEU A 10 -39.63 43.11 -41.48
CA LEU A 10 -40.03 44.22 -40.57
C LEU A 10 -41.40 43.99 -39.88
N GLU A 11 -41.63 44.39 -38.62
CA GLU A 11 -40.75 45.09 -37.67
C GLU A 11 -41.05 44.69 -36.21
N GLU A 12 -40.07 44.88 -35.32
CA GLU A 12 -40.25 44.89 -33.86
C GLU A 12 -40.82 46.27 -33.43
N GLN A 13 -41.28 46.56 -32.20
CA GLN A 13 -41.20 45.88 -30.90
C GLN A 13 -42.24 46.53 -29.95
N SER A 14 -42.74 45.82 -28.95
CA SER A 14 -42.91 46.31 -27.56
C SER A 14 -43.60 45.27 -26.69
N ALA A 15 -43.21 45.18 -25.42
CA ALA A 15 -43.78 44.24 -24.46
C ALA A 15 -43.99 44.95 -23.11
N SER A 16 -45.23 45.01 -22.66
CA SER A 16 -45.61 45.41 -21.31
C SER A 16 -46.84 44.62 -20.86
N ASP A 17 -46.83 44.25 -19.58
CA ASP A 17 -47.91 43.64 -18.77
C ASP A 17 -47.86 42.11 -18.62
N PHE A 18 -46.92 41.65 -17.79
CA PHE A 18 -46.98 40.33 -17.16
C PHE A 18 -47.88 40.37 -15.92
N SER A 19 -48.97 39.61 -15.93
CA SER A 19 -49.87 39.48 -14.77
C SER A 19 -49.17 38.79 -13.59
N THR A 20 -49.54 39.15 -12.36
CA THR A 20 -48.91 38.62 -11.14
C THR A 20 -49.63 37.36 -10.63
N ASP A 21 -48.99 36.22 -10.82
CA ASP A 21 -49.54 34.92 -10.45
C ASP A 21 -49.50 34.69 -8.94
N THR A 22 -50.58 34.17 -8.34
CA THR A 22 -50.73 34.09 -6.88
C THR A 22 -50.15 32.79 -6.32
N VAL A 23 -48.90 32.85 -5.85
CA VAL A 23 -48.20 31.71 -5.23
C VAL A 23 -48.99 31.19 -4.01
N ARG A 24 -49.56 29.98 -4.12
CA ARG A 24 -50.17 29.27 -3.00
C ARG A 24 -49.12 28.95 -1.94
N LYS A 25 -49.20 29.61 -0.79
CA LYS A 25 -48.42 29.26 0.40
C LYS A 25 -49.00 27.99 1.04
N THR A 26 -48.26 26.88 0.95
CA THR A 26 -48.50 25.71 1.80
C THR A 26 -48.09 26.02 3.24
N GLN A 27 -48.79 25.42 4.21
CA GLN A 27 -48.35 25.44 5.60
C GLN A 27 -47.27 24.36 5.81
N PRO A 28 -46.28 24.59 6.70
CA PRO A 28 -45.32 23.55 7.09
C PRO A 28 -46.03 22.44 7.90
N PRO A 29 -45.57 21.18 7.83
CA PRO A 29 -46.14 20.09 8.62
C PRO A 29 -45.91 20.30 10.12
N THR A 30 -46.86 19.81 10.91
CA THR A 30 -46.81 19.82 12.39
C THR A 30 -45.84 18.77 12.93
N SER A 31 -45.49 18.90 14.22
CA SER A 31 -44.65 17.92 14.92
C SER A 31 -45.25 16.52 14.92
N ASP A 32 -46.59 16.41 14.99
CA ASP A 32 -47.29 15.12 15.06
C ASP A 32 -47.36 14.44 13.69
N GLU A 33 -47.52 15.22 12.61
CA GLU A 33 -47.40 14.73 11.23
C GLU A 33 -45.98 14.26 10.91
N LEU A 34 -44.95 14.99 11.36
CA LEU A 34 -43.54 14.58 11.22
C LEU A 34 -43.23 13.32 12.04
N SER A 35 -43.69 13.25 13.30
CA SER A 35 -43.54 12.06 14.15
C SER A 35 -44.21 10.82 13.51
N SER A 36 -45.43 10.99 12.99
CA SER A 36 -46.17 9.95 12.27
C SER A 36 -45.43 9.50 11.01
N LEU A 37 -44.87 10.44 10.24
CA LEU A 37 -44.05 10.16 9.07
C LEU A 37 -42.78 9.37 9.42
N PHE A 38 -42.05 9.76 10.47
CA PHE A 38 -40.84 9.05 10.89
C PHE A 38 -41.14 7.64 11.41
N SER A 39 -42.22 7.47 12.18
CA SER A 39 -42.69 6.15 12.63
C SER A 39 -43.07 5.25 11.44
N ALA A 40 -43.84 5.78 10.49
CA ALA A 40 -44.22 5.06 9.27
C ALA A 40 -43.01 4.68 8.41
N LEU A 41 -42.04 5.60 8.23
CA LEU A 41 -40.78 5.33 7.53
C LEU A 41 -39.96 4.22 8.22
N SER A 42 -39.86 4.25 9.56
CA SER A 42 -39.15 3.23 10.32
C SER A 42 -39.78 1.84 10.15
N ALA A 43 -41.12 1.77 10.16
CA ALA A 43 -41.87 0.54 9.96
C ALA A 43 -41.73 -0.10 8.56
N THR A 44 -41.18 0.62 7.56
CA THR A 44 -40.92 0.04 6.22
C THR A 44 -39.76 -0.96 6.18
N GLY A 45 -38.94 -1.04 7.23
CA GLY A 45 -37.70 -1.81 7.24
C GLY A 45 -36.58 -1.26 6.32
N SER A 46 -36.84 -0.16 5.60
CA SER A 46 -35.86 0.46 4.70
C SER A 46 -35.07 1.54 5.44
N LYS A 47 -33.74 1.57 5.26
CA LYS A 47 -32.86 2.56 5.90
C LYS A 47 -32.98 3.95 5.26
N SER A 48 -34.07 4.65 5.54
CA SER A 48 -34.31 6.03 5.10
C SER A 48 -33.32 6.99 5.75
N ALA A 49 -32.55 7.73 4.94
CA ALA A 49 -31.45 8.57 5.41
C ALA A 49 -31.86 9.68 6.40
N ILE A 50 -33.12 10.15 6.36
CA ILE A 50 -33.60 11.16 7.31
C ILE A 50 -33.65 10.62 8.76
N LEU A 51 -33.88 9.31 8.93
CA LEU A 51 -33.98 8.68 10.25
C LEU A 51 -32.63 8.54 10.96
N SER A 52 -31.49 8.70 10.27
CA SER A 52 -30.18 8.71 10.93
C SER A 52 -29.90 10.00 11.73
N LEU A 53 -30.81 10.98 11.68
CA LEU A 53 -30.70 12.28 12.34
C LEU A 53 -31.85 12.54 13.35
N ILE A 54 -32.73 11.56 13.57
CA ILE A 54 -33.93 11.71 14.39
C ILE A 54 -33.92 10.64 15.50
N GLU A 55 -33.79 11.07 16.74
CA GLU A 55 -33.94 10.19 17.91
C GLU A 55 -35.41 9.69 18.03
N PRO A 56 -35.65 8.45 18.47
CA PRO A 56 -34.68 7.39 18.78
C PRO A 56 -34.27 6.55 17.55
N TYR A 57 -34.80 6.84 16.37
CA TYR A 57 -34.59 6.02 15.16
C TYR A 57 -33.11 5.99 14.71
N SER A 58 -32.36 7.05 15.00
CA SER A 58 -30.92 7.22 14.75
C SER A 58 -30.07 6.04 15.24
N ASP A 59 -30.45 5.40 16.34
CA ASP A 59 -29.71 4.30 16.95
C ASP A 59 -29.62 3.09 15.99
N SER A 60 -30.64 2.89 15.15
CA SER A 60 -30.65 1.86 14.12
C SER A 60 -29.72 2.15 12.92
N PHE A 61 -29.19 3.38 12.82
CA PHE A 61 -28.25 3.83 11.81
C PHE A 61 -26.80 3.88 12.30
N VAL A 62 -26.57 3.86 13.61
CA VAL A 62 -25.25 3.59 14.20
C VAL A 62 -24.75 2.25 13.64
N PRO A 63 -23.63 2.22 12.90
CA PRO A 63 -23.06 0.96 12.44
C PRO A 63 -22.67 0.10 13.64
N LYS A 64 -22.91 -1.22 13.60
CA LYS A 64 -22.42 -2.15 14.64
C LYS A 64 -20.92 -2.00 14.91
N VAL A 65 -20.18 -1.61 13.86
CA VAL A 65 -18.76 -1.22 13.84
C VAL A 65 -18.40 -0.11 14.86
N ILE A 66 -19.36 0.66 15.38
CA ILE A 66 -19.13 1.67 16.44
C ILE A 66 -19.30 1.07 17.85
N GLY A 67 -20.07 -0.01 18.00
CA GLY A 67 -20.19 -0.77 19.27
C GLY A 67 -19.07 -1.79 19.48
N GLU A 68 -18.31 -2.12 18.43
CA GLU A 68 -17.14 -2.98 18.46
C GLU A 68 -15.88 -2.12 18.72
N ASN A 69 -15.12 -2.43 19.77
CA ASN A 69 -13.88 -1.71 20.08
C ASN A 69 -12.78 -2.08 19.07
N PHE A 70 -12.51 -1.20 18.12
CA PHE A 70 -11.47 -1.36 17.10
C PHE A 70 -10.16 -0.64 17.47
N PRO A 71 -9.01 -1.07 16.92
CA PRO A 71 -7.76 -0.35 17.06
C PRO A 71 -7.71 0.89 16.14
N PRO A 72 -6.87 1.89 16.42
CA PRO A 72 -6.61 2.99 15.50
C PRO A 72 -6.18 2.51 14.10
N VAL A 73 -6.67 3.20 13.06
CA VAL A 73 -6.26 2.95 11.68
C VAL A 73 -4.93 3.66 11.42
N LEU A 74 -3.90 2.93 11.00
CA LEU A 74 -2.54 3.50 10.95
C LEU A 74 -2.38 4.67 9.97
N THR A 75 -3.26 4.80 8.97
CA THR A 75 -3.30 5.95 8.04
C THR A 75 -3.83 7.25 8.67
N GLU A 76 -4.41 7.18 9.86
CA GLU A 76 -4.94 8.32 10.61
C GLU A 76 -3.92 8.88 11.61
N LEU A 77 -2.73 8.27 11.73
CA LEU A 77 -1.60 8.73 12.55
C LEU A 77 -0.88 9.99 12.01
N ARG A 78 -1.41 10.60 10.94
CA ARG A 78 -0.84 11.79 10.32
C ARG A 78 -0.85 12.96 11.29
N LYS A 79 0.29 13.62 11.42
CA LYS A 79 0.48 14.89 12.12
C LYS A 79 0.83 15.98 11.10
N ASP A 80 0.21 17.14 11.17
CA ASP A 80 0.40 18.18 10.15
C ASP A 80 1.65 19.03 10.41
N GLU A 81 2.04 19.18 11.67
CA GLU A 81 3.36 19.65 12.09
C GLU A 81 4.50 18.77 11.50
N ALA A 82 4.26 17.45 11.39
CA ALA A 82 5.23 16.48 10.89
C ALA A 82 5.49 16.59 9.37
N VAL A 83 4.63 17.29 8.61
CA VAL A 83 4.76 17.48 7.16
C VAL A 83 5.98 18.35 6.79
N HIS A 84 6.47 19.17 7.74
CA HIS A 84 7.60 20.09 7.51
C HIS A 84 8.89 19.75 8.29
N MET A 85 8.81 18.88 9.31
CA MET A 85 9.97 18.38 10.07
C MET A 85 10.99 17.67 9.17
N ASP A 86 12.28 17.74 9.50
CA ASP A 86 13.29 16.93 8.80
C ASP A 86 13.20 15.45 9.17
N TYR A 87 14.02 14.60 8.53
CA TYR A 87 13.98 13.16 8.74
C TYR A 87 14.43 12.71 10.14
N SER A 88 15.38 13.42 10.77
CA SER A 88 15.87 13.13 12.12
C SER A 88 14.81 13.44 13.16
N ASP A 89 14.23 14.65 13.09
CA ASP A 89 13.17 15.07 14.01
C ASP A 89 11.91 14.21 13.85
N LEU A 90 11.54 13.89 12.60
CA LEU A 90 10.42 13.01 12.29
C LEU A 90 10.64 11.59 12.83
N LEU A 91 11.83 11.02 12.68
CA LEU A 91 12.18 9.72 13.28
C LEU A 91 12.14 9.77 14.82
N SER A 92 12.42 10.91 15.44
CA SER A 92 12.26 11.04 16.89
C SER A 92 10.79 11.02 17.28
N MET A 93 9.95 11.85 16.63
CA MET A 93 8.50 11.86 16.86
C MET A 93 7.82 10.51 16.58
N CYS A 94 8.32 9.73 15.62
CA CYS A 94 7.79 8.40 15.29
C CYS A 94 7.95 7.36 16.42
N LYS A 95 8.84 7.57 17.40
CA LYS A 95 9.02 6.67 18.55
C LYS A 95 7.89 6.77 19.56
N ASP A 96 7.29 7.94 19.68
CA ASP A 96 6.22 8.26 20.64
C ASP A 96 4.82 8.02 20.06
N VAL A 97 4.73 7.41 18.85
CA VAL A 97 3.47 7.09 18.18
C VAL A 97 3.05 5.67 18.58
N ASP A 98 2.06 5.59 19.46
CA ASP A 98 1.47 4.30 19.82
C ASP A 98 0.70 3.68 18.64
N ILE A 99 0.90 2.38 18.48
CA ILE A 99 0.21 1.51 17.51
C ILE A 99 -0.28 0.22 18.18
N SER A 100 -0.42 0.23 19.51
CA SER A 100 -0.90 -0.91 20.30
C SER A 100 -2.28 -1.38 19.86
N VAL A 101 -2.51 -2.69 20.00
CA VAL A 101 -3.75 -3.37 19.65
C VAL A 101 -4.00 -4.41 20.73
N SER A 102 -5.13 -4.34 21.43
CA SER A 102 -5.55 -5.39 22.38
C SER A 102 -5.96 -6.67 21.65
N GLU A 103 -5.95 -7.81 22.35
CA GLU A 103 -6.46 -9.08 21.80
C GLU A 103 -7.94 -8.95 21.40
N GLU A 104 -8.72 -8.13 22.10
CA GLU A 104 -10.14 -7.86 21.85
C GLU A 104 -10.32 -7.05 20.56
N GLN A 105 -9.51 -6.01 20.36
CA GLN A 105 -9.44 -5.25 19.12
C GLN A 105 -8.99 -6.13 17.94
N ALA A 106 -8.01 -7.02 18.14
CA ALA A 106 -7.55 -7.94 17.11
C ALA A 106 -8.67 -8.93 16.67
N LYS A 107 -9.42 -9.49 17.64
CA LYS A 107 -10.57 -10.37 17.39
C LYS A 107 -11.70 -9.62 16.65
N ALA A 108 -11.99 -8.38 17.04
CA ALA A 108 -12.99 -7.55 16.36
C ALA A 108 -12.60 -7.26 14.89
N VAL A 109 -11.32 -6.92 14.64
CA VAL A 109 -10.79 -6.72 13.28
C VAL A 109 -10.95 -7.98 12.44
N GLU A 110 -10.59 -9.16 12.95
CA GLU A 110 -10.75 -10.43 12.22
C GLU A 110 -12.22 -10.67 11.86
N ALA A 111 -13.11 -10.68 12.85
CA ALA A 111 -14.53 -11.00 12.66
C ALA A 111 -15.22 -10.05 11.66
N ALA A 112 -14.96 -8.74 11.76
CA ALA A 112 -15.56 -7.72 10.89
C ALA A 112 -14.90 -7.61 9.49
N THR A 113 -13.93 -8.47 9.16
CA THR A 113 -13.21 -8.44 7.87
C THR A 113 -13.14 -9.78 7.13
N ARG A 114 -13.95 -10.78 7.52
CA ARG A 114 -14.04 -12.10 6.86
C ARG A 114 -14.45 -12.06 5.39
N ASP A 115 -15.20 -11.04 4.95
CA ASP A 115 -15.50 -10.80 3.52
C ASP A 115 -14.27 -10.33 2.69
N GLN A 116 -13.10 -10.21 3.34
CA GLN A 116 -11.81 -9.80 2.79
C GLN A 116 -11.88 -8.69 1.73
N ALA A 117 -11.63 -9.02 0.46
CA ALA A 117 -11.56 -8.06 -0.65
C ALA A 117 -12.90 -7.36 -0.96
N SER A 118 -14.03 -7.83 -0.42
CA SER A 118 -15.32 -7.14 -0.47
C SER A 118 -15.53 -6.18 0.72
N SER A 119 -14.82 -6.35 1.84
CA SER A 119 -14.92 -5.47 3.01
C SER A 119 -14.04 -4.21 2.86
N LYS A 120 -14.65 -3.02 2.94
CA LYS A 120 -13.89 -1.76 3.04
C LYS A 120 -13.03 -1.71 4.31
N LEU A 121 -13.49 -2.34 5.38
CA LEU A 121 -12.81 -2.33 6.68
C LEU A 121 -11.50 -3.14 6.65
N TRP A 122 -11.48 -4.22 5.86
CA TRP A 122 -10.27 -5.00 5.54
C TRP A 122 -9.20 -4.14 4.87
N PHE A 123 -9.56 -3.31 3.89
CA PHE A 123 -8.63 -2.38 3.26
C PHE A 123 -8.07 -1.34 4.25
N ARG A 124 -8.92 -0.77 5.13
CA ARG A 124 -8.50 0.22 6.15
C ARG A 124 -7.50 -0.39 7.14
N PHE A 125 -7.79 -1.54 7.75
CA PHE A 125 -6.87 -2.12 8.75
C PHE A 125 -5.56 -2.66 8.16
N ARG A 126 -5.55 -3.04 6.87
CA ARG A 126 -4.34 -3.40 6.12
C ARG A 126 -3.48 -2.18 5.76
N ALA A 127 -4.07 -1.01 5.60
CA ALA A 127 -3.33 0.19 5.20
C ALA A 127 -2.35 0.61 6.31
N GLY A 128 -1.08 0.79 5.93
CA GLY A 128 0.03 1.07 6.83
C GLY A 128 0.67 -0.16 7.49
N ARG A 129 0.07 -1.36 7.42
CA ARG A 129 0.66 -2.60 7.96
C ARG A 129 1.44 -3.37 6.89
N ILE A 130 2.57 -3.96 7.27
CA ILE A 130 3.31 -4.88 6.38
C ILE A 130 2.56 -6.21 6.37
N THR A 131 1.69 -6.37 5.36
CA THR A 131 0.89 -7.58 5.21
C THR A 131 1.74 -8.78 4.75
N ALA A 132 1.39 -9.99 5.14
CA ALA A 132 2.08 -11.25 4.79
C ALA A 132 2.57 -11.34 3.32
N SER A 133 1.71 -11.06 2.33
CA SER A 133 2.05 -11.08 0.90
C SER A 133 2.99 -9.94 0.42
N LYS A 134 3.47 -9.10 1.34
CA LYS A 134 4.51 -8.06 1.15
C LYS A 134 5.76 -8.32 1.99
N MET A 135 5.78 -9.34 2.86
CA MET A 135 6.87 -9.58 3.81
C MET A 135 8.23 -9.71 3.12
N LYS A 136 8.34 -10.54 2.05
CA LYS A 136 9.60 -10.64 1.30
C LYS A 136 10.05 -9.29 0.72
N THR A 137 9.12 -8.49 0.18
CA THR A 137 9.45 -7.17 -0.36
C THR A 137 9.96 -6.23 0.74
N ALA A 138 9.34 -6.25 1.92
CA ALA A 138 9.81 -5.49 3.08
C ALA A 138 11.23 -5.94 3.51
N CYS A 139 11.45 -7.24 3.70
CA CYS A 139 12.75 -7.80 4.10
C CYS A 139 13.88 -7.61 3.07
N CYS A 140 13.56 -7.34 1.80
CA CYS A 140 14.53 -7.08 0.73
C CYS A 140 14.63 -5.59 0.31
N THR A 141 13.90 -4.68 0.96
CA THR A 141 13.98 -3.24 0.68
C THR A 141 15.08 -2.59 1.51
N ASP A 142 15.95 -1.79 0.89
CA ASP A 142 16.90 -0.93 1.64
C ASP A 142 16.10 0.13 2.41
N PRO A 143 16.15 0.15 3.76
CA PRO A 143 15.40 1.13 4.55
C PRO A 143 15.84 2.58 4.33
N LYS A 144 17.02 2.81 3.73
CA LYS A 144 17.51 4.13 3.33
C LYS A 144 16.97 4.59 1.97
N GLN A 145 16.52 3.67 1.11
CA GLN A 145 16.04 3.96 -0.25
C GLN A 145 14.80 3.13 -0.63
N PRO A 146 13.70 3.21 0.13
CA PRO A 146 12.47 2.49 -0.18
C PRO A 146 11.84 2.99 -1.49
N SER A 147 11.36 2.06 -2.32
CA SER A 147 10.71 2.42 -3.58
C SER A 147 9.33 3.05 -3.34
N GLN A 148 9.00 4.07 -4.13
CA GLN A 148 7.68 4.74 -4.09
C GLN A 148 6.52 3.77 -4.30
N SER A 149 6.71 2.72 -5.11
CA SER A 149 5.73 1.66 -5.32
C SER A 149 5.55 0.78 -4.08
N PHE A 150 6.64 0.41 -3.38
CA PHE A 150 6.57 -0.32 -2.12
C PHE A 150 5.82 0.49 -1.06
N ILE A 151 6.26 1.72 -0.78
CA ILE A 151 5.62 2.64 0.18
C ILE A 151 4.12 2.76 -0.07
N LYS A 152 3.73 3.03 -1.33
CA LYS A 152 2.32 3.19 -1.69
C LYS A 152 1.52 1.89 -1.59
N SER A 153 2.12 0.74 -1.87
CA SER A 153 1.48 -0.58 -1.72
C SER A 153 1.25 -1.01 -0.27
N VAL A 154 1.93 -0.39 0.69
CA VAL A 154 1.71 -0.57 2.13
C VAL A 154 0.73 0.49 2.66
N CYS A 155 1.01 1.78 2.43
CA CYS A 155 0.28 2.87 3.09
C CYS A 155 -1.08 3.22 2.44
N TYR A 156 -1.28 2.94 1.14
CA TYR A 156 -2.42 3.46 0.38
C TYR A 156 -3.18 2.36 -0.39
N HIS A 157 -3.58 1.30 0.34
CA HIS A 157 -4.17 0.08 -0.23
C HIS A 157 -5.47 0.33 -1.04
N GLU A 158 -6.33 1.25 -0.59
CA GLU A 158 -7.59 1.60 -1.29
C GLU A 158 -7.34 2.20 -2.68
N SER A 159 -6.25 2.97 -2.83
CA SER A 159 -5.85 3.60 -4.10
C SER A 159 -5.10 2.65 -5.06
N TYR A 160 -4.82 1.41 -4.63
CA TYR A 160 -3.97 0.44 -5.36
C TYR A 160 -4.68 -0.90 -5.59
N LYS A 161 -5.97 -0.88 -5.97
CA LYS A 161 -6.72 -2.06 -6.40
C LYS A 161 -6.19 -2.65 -7.72
N PHE A 162 -5.09 -3.39 -7.64
CA PHE A 162 -4.49 -4.09 -8.77
C PHE A 162 -5.31 -5.34 -9.14
N THR A 163 -5.98 -5.29 -10.29
CA THR A 163 -6.66 -6.46 -10.89
C THR A 163 -5.93 -6.88 -12.16
N SER A 164 -5.71 -8.19 -12.32
CA SER A 164 -5.04 -8.79 -13.47
C SER A 164 -5.70 -10.11 -13.84
N LYS A 165 -5.42 -10.64 -15.04
CA LYS A 165 -5.93 -11.97 -15.46
C LYS A 165 -5.57 -13.07 -14.46
N ALA A 166 -4.39 -13.00 -13.84
CA ALA A 166 -3.93 -13.97 -12.86
C ALA A 166 -4.66 -13.85 -11.50
N THR A 167 -4.95 -12.64 -11.02
CA THR A 167 -5.72 -12.46 -9.77
C THR A 167 -7.19 -12.83 -9.95
N THR A 168 -7.81 -12.47 -11.07
CA THR A 168 -9.17 -12.90 -11.40
C THR A 168 -9.25 -14.43 -11.60
N TRP A 169 -8.23 -15.04 -12.21
CA TRP A 169 -8.12 -16.50 -12.27
C TRP A 169 -8.04 -17.13 -10.87
N GLY A 170 -7.27 -16.53 -9.96
CA GLY A 170 -7.20 -16.91 -8.55
C GLY A 170 -8.58 -16.95 -7.89
N CYS A 171 -9.22 -15.78 -7.73
CA CYS A 171 -10.53 -15.67 -7.06
C CYS A 171 -11.61 -16.59 -7.67
N ASN A 172 -11.57 -16.85 -8.99
CA ASN A 172 -12.55 -17.70 -9.65
C ASN A 172 -12.36 -19.22 -9.39
N HIS A 173 -11.16 -19.67 -9.02
CA HIS A 173 -10.84 -21.09 -8.82
C HIS A 173 -10.42 -21.45 -7.39
N GLU A 174 -10.19 -20.46 -6.53
CA GLU A 174 -9.81 -20.64 -5.13
C GLU A 174 -10.77 -21.55 -4.37
N LYS A 175 -12.09 -21.37 -4.54
CA LYS A 175 -13.08 -22.27 -3.94
C LYS A 175 -12.98 -23.69 -4.47
N LEU A 176 -12.80 -23.88 -5.79
CA LEU A 176 -12.64 -25.21 -6.39
C LEU A 176 -11.39 -25.92 -5.85
N ALA A 177 -10.28 -25.20 -5.69
CA ALA A 177 -9.06 -25.73 -5.10
C ALA A 177 -9.22 -26.04 -3.60
N ARG A 178 -9.98 -25.24 -2.84
CA ARG A 178 -10.37 -25.56 -1.44
C ARG A 178 -11.26 -26.81 -1.36
N ASP A 179 -12.25 -26.94 -2.24
CA ASP A 179 -13.13 -28.10 -2.31
C ASP A 179 -12.32 -29.38 -2.62
N MET A 180 -11.42 -29.33 -3.61
CA MET A 180 -10.52 -30.44 -3.94
C MET A 180 -9.53 -30.79 -2.81
N PHE A 181 -8.98 -29.78 -2.12
CA PHE A 181 -8.13 -30.00 -0.94
C PHE A 181 -8.89 -30.75 0.17
N ILE A 182 -10.14 -30.34 0.44
CA ILE A 182 -11.01 -30.96 1.43
C ILE A 182 -11.27 -32.43 1.08
N ASP A 183 -11.56 -32.73 -0.18
CA ASP A 183 -11.86 -34.10 -0.60
C ASP A 183 -10.65 -35.04 -0.50
N VAL A 184 -9.44 -34.56 -0.81
CA VAL A 184 -8.19 -35.32 -0.57
C VAL A 184 -7.91 -35.47 0.93
N HIS A 185 -8.10 -34.43 1.75
CA HIS A 185 -7.77 -34.51 3.18
C HIS A 185 -8.74 -35.37 4.00
N LYS A 186 -9.96 -35.63 3.51
CA LYS A 186 -10.89 -36.60 4.14
C LYS A 186 -10.37 -38.04 4.14
N GLU A 187 -9.41 -38.39 3.28
CA GLU A 187 -8.83 -39.74 3.26
C GLU A 187 -7.94 -40.02 4.48
N SER A 188 -7.37 -38.98 5.11
CA SER A 188 -6.44 -39.09 6.25
C SER A 188 -6.86 -38.33 7.51
N HIS A 189 -7.96 -37.57 7.49
CA HIS A 189 -8.41 -36.72 8.60
C HIS A 189 -9.93 -36.75 8.79
N GLU A 190 -10.38 -36.84 10.04
CA GLU A 190 -11.80 -36.85 10.39
C GLU A 190 -12.40 -35.43 10.46
N ASN A 191 -13.64 -35.28 9.97
CA ASN A 191 -14.46 -34.06 10.05
C ASN A 191 -13.81 -32.75 9.52
N VAL A 192 -12.92 -32.87 8.53
CA VAL A 192 -12.24 -31.74 7.86
C VAL A 192 -13.21 -30.64 7.44
N LYS A 193 -12.96 -29.42 7.89
CA LYS A 193 -13.66 -28.18 7.52
C LYS A 193 -12.62 -27.11 7.16
N VAL A 194 -12.98 -26.21 6.25
CA VAL A 194 -12.19 -25.00 5.97
C VAL A 194 -13.07 -23.77 6.18
N HIS A 195 -12.71 -22.97 7.19
CA HIS A 195 -13.43 -21.77 7.61
C HIS A 195 -12.86 -20.53 6.94
N ASP A 196 -13.74 -19.58 6.61
CA ASP A 196 -13.35 -18.28 6.06
C ASP A 196 -12.84 -17.36 7.18
N THR A 197 -11.73 -16.66 6.91
CA THR A 197 -11.00 -15.84 7.88
C THR A 197 -10.82 -14.40 7.40
N GLY A 198 -10.75 -13.45 8.34
CA GLY A 198 -10.56 -12.03 8.05
C GLY A 198 -9.09 -11.58 7.98
N PHE A 199 -8.84 -10.39 8.53
CA PHE A 199 -7.52 -9.83 8.71
C PHE A 199 -7.07 -9.96 10.16
N PHE A 200 -6.00 -10.72 10.40
CA PHE A 200 -5.36 -10.86 11.69
C PHE A 200 -4.32 -9.76 11.91
N ILE A 201 -4.31 -9.22 13.12
CA ILE A 201 -3.24 -8.38 13.68
C ILE A 201 -2.79 -9.10 14.95
N ASN A 202 -1.49 -9.29 15.14
CA ASN A 202 -0.95 -9.88 16.37
C ASN A 202 -0.53 -8.73 17.32
N PRO A 203 -1.10 -8.62 18.53
CA PRO A 203 -0.73 -7.60 19.53
C PRO A 203 0.76 -7.47 19.83
N SER A 204 1.54 -8.55 19.69
CA SER A 204 3.01 -8.51 19.89
C SER A 204 3.78 -7.88 18.73
N VAL A 205 3.18 -7.80 17.53
CA VAL A 205 3.77 -7.24 16.31
C VAL A 205 2.72 -6.45 15.49
N PRO A 206 2.09 -5.39 16.05
CA PRO A 206 0.90 -4.76 15.49
C PRO A 206 1.15 -3.94 14.20
N PHE A 207 2.42 -3.82 13.79
CA PHE A 207 2.86 -3.29 12.50
C PHE A 207 2.74 -4.31 11.35
N LEU A 208 2.57 -5.59 11.67
CA LEU A 208 2.32 -6.69 10.74
C LEU A 208 0.83 -7.02 10.66
N GLY A 209 0.45 -7.79 9.64
CA GLY A 209 -0.87 -8.43 9.60
C GLY A 209 -0.99 -9.47 8.50
N ALA A 210 -2.02 -10.31 8.58
CA ALA A 210 -2.21 -11.43 7.68
C ALA A 210 -3.68 -11.60 7.29
N SER A 211 -3.92 -12.07 6.07
CA SER A 211 -5.17 -12.76 5.73
C SER A 211 -4.77 -14.12 5.16
N PRO A 212 -5.10 -15.22 5.85
CA PRO A 212 -5.14 -16.55 5.26
C PRO A 212 -6.23 -16.64 4.18
N ASP A 213 -6.11 -17.60 3.26
CA ASP A 213 -7.20 -17.97 2.35
C ASP A 213 -8.26 -18.84 3.07
N GLY A 214 -7.95 -19.28 4.30
CA GLY A 214 -8.85 -19.85 5.29
C GLY A 214 -8.10 -20.50 6.47
N PHE A 215 -8.85 -21.09 7.41
CA PHE A 215 -8.33 -22.02 8.42
C PHE A 215 -8.90 -23.43 8.20
N VAL A 216 -8.04 -24.44 8.15
CA VAL A 216 -8.42 -25.86 8.17
C VAL A 216 -8.60 -26.30 9.62
N SER A 217 -9.63 -27.09 9.91
CA SER A 217 -9.79 -27.78 11.20
C SER A 217 -10.24 -29.23 11.01
N CYS A 218 -9.66 -30.14 11.77
CA CYS A 218 -10.08 -31.55 11.83
C CYS A 218 -9.83 -32.14 13.24
N ASP A 219 -10.62 -33.14 13.61
CA ASP A 219 -10.74 -33.58 15.01
C ASP A 219 -9.47 -34.26 15.54
N CYS A 220 -8.58 -34.72 14.65
CA CYS A 220 -7.30 -35.33 15.00
C CYS A 220 -6.17 -34.33 15.29
N CYS A 221 -6.21 -33.16 14.66
CA CYS A 221 -4.97 -32.46 14.29
C CYS A 221 -5.03 -30.93 14.50
N GLY A 222 -6.11 -30.41 15.10
CA GLY A 222 -6.22 -29.02 15.52
C GLY A 222 -6.58 -28.07 14.38
N VAL A 223 -5.89 -26.93 14.31
CA VAL A 223 -6.16 -25.85 13.35
C VAL A 223 -4.88 -25.46 12.60
N SER A 224 -4.96 -25.38 11.28
CA SER A 224 -3.88 -24.97 10.38
C SER A 224 -4.34 -23.83 9.47
N VAL A 225 -3.39 -23.00 9.01
CA VAL A 225 -3.63 -22.08 7.88
C VAL A 225 -3.88 -22.90 6.59
N ILE A 226 -4.68 -22.37 5.66
CA ILE A 226 -4.60 -22.75 4.24
C ILE A 226 -4.26 -21.53 3.38
N GLU A 227 -3.38 -21.74 2.40
CA GLU A 227 -2.89 -20.73 1.44
C GLU A 227 -2.92 -21.37 0.04
N VAL A 228 -3.75 -20.84 -0.86
CA VAL A 228 -4.14 -21.47 -2.13
C VAL A 228 -3.61 -20.69 -3.33
N LYS A 229 -2.97 -21.36 -4.29
CA LYS A 229 -2.40 -20.73 -5.48
C LYS A 229 -2.82 -21.42 -6.76
N CYS A 230 -3.91 -20.93 -7.35
CA CYS A 230 -4.37 -21.32 -8.69
C CYS A 230 -3.48 -20.66 -9.76
N THR A 231 -2.59 -21.43 -10.41
CA THR A 231 -1.52 -20.86 -11.25
C THR A 231 -1.96 -20.58 -12.68
N PHE A 232 -2.40 -19.35 -12.98
CA PHE A 232 -2.83 -18.92 -14.32
C PHE A 232 -1.82 -19.22 -15.45
N CYS A 233 -0.53 -18.96 -15.24
CA CYS A 233 0.49 -19.03 -16.31
C CYS A 233 0.84 -20.45 -16.75
N VAL A 234 0.66 -21.44 -15.87
CA VAL A 234 0.96 -22.87 -16.10
C VAL A 234 -0.28 -23.73 -15.84
N LYS A 235 -1.47 -23.12 -16.00
CA LYS A 235 -2.77 -23.73 -15.65
C LYS A 235 -3.03 -25.04 -16.39
N SER A 236 -2.48 -25.19 -17.60
CA SER A 236 -2.63 -26.37 -18.46
C SER A 236 -1.36 -27.23 -18.52
N ASP A 237 -0.36 -26.98 -17.67
CA ASP A 237 0.89 -27.73 -17.57
C ASP A 237 0.92 -28.63 -16.31
N LYS A 238 2.03 -29.31 -16.07
CA LYS A 238 2.25 -30.08 -14.83
C LYS A 238 2.86 -29.22 -13.72
N LEU A 239 2.74 -29.67 -12.47
CA LEU A 239 3.30 -28.97 -11.31
C LEU A 239 4.82 -28.73 -11.38
N GLU A 240 5.60 -29.57 -12.07
CA GLU A 240 7.06 -29.35 -12.21
C GLU A 240 7.42 -28.13 -13.08
N SER A 241 6.46 -27.47 -13.75
CA SER A 241 6.69 -26.19 -14.43
C SER A 241 6.44 -24.97 -13.54
N VAL A 242 5.91 -25.16 -12.33
CA VAL A 242 5.61 -24.08 -11.39
C VAL A 242 6.92 -23.50 -10.85
N SER A 243 7.30 -22.32 -11.31
CA SER A 243 8.60 -21.67 -11.05
C SER A 243 8.93 -21.28 -9.60
N TYR A 244 8.07 -21.66 -8.66
CA TYR A 244 8.28 -21.49 -7.21
C TYR A 244 8.15 -22.80 -6.41
N LEU A 245 7.92 -23.93 -7.08
CA LEU A 245 8.11 -25.25 -6.50
C LEU A 245 9.50 -25.77 -6.90
N GLU A 246 10.15 -26.49 -5.98
CA GLU A 246 11.41 -27.18 -6.21
C GLU A 246 11.33 -28.60 -5.67
N LYS A 247 12.21 -29.49 -6.15
CA LYS A 247 12.29 -30.87 -5.67
C LYS A 247 13.31 -30.97 -4.54
N ASP A 248 12.90 -31.60 -3.44
CA ASP A 248 13.79 -31.95 -2.34
C ASP A 248 14.72 -33.13 -2.69
N SER A 249 15.52 -33.57 -1.72
CA SER A 249 16.43 -34.71 -1.86
C SER A 249 15.76 -36.06 -2.15
N GLU A 250 14.45 -36.17 -1.89
CA GLU A 250 13.64 -37.38 -2.15
C GLU A 250 12.88 -37.26 -3.49
N GLY A 251 12.97 -36.11 -4.17
CA GLY A 251 12.30 -35.83 -5.44
C GLY A 251 10.87 -35.32 -5.31
N LYS A 252 10.40 -35.08 -4.08
CA LYS A 252 9.08 -34.54 -3.77
C LYS A 252 9.06 -33.02 -3.99
N LEU A 253 7.96 -32.50 -4.52
CA LEU A 253 7.78 -31.05 -4.71
C LEU A 253 7.56 -30.36 -3.36
N THR A 254 8.17 -29.19 -3.20
CA THR A 254 8.05 -28.29 -2.05
C THR A 254 8.10 -26.83 -2.50
N LEU A 255 7.54 -25.91 -1.74
CA LEU A 255 7.63 -24.47 -1.95
C LEU A 255 9.05 -23.97 -1.70
N ASN A 256 9.67 -23.37 -2.72
CA ASN A 256 11.02 -22.82 -2.61
C ASN A 256 11.12 -21.85 -1.43
N ARG A 257 12.04 -22.16 -0.50
CA ARG A 257 12.14 -21.46 0.80
C ARG A 257 12.59 -19.99 0.66
N ASN A 258 13.19 -19.65 -0.48
CA ASN A 258 13.52 -18.27 -0.84
C ASN A 258 12.37 -17.53 -1.55
N HIS A 259 11.26 -18.18 -1.90
CA HIS A 259 10.16 -17.58 -2.66
C HIS A 259 9.23 -16.71 -1.80
N GLN A 260 8.56 -15.73 -2.41
CA GLN A 260 7.72 -14.77 -1.67
C GLN A 260 6.56 -15.43 -0.92
N TYR A 261 6.06 -16.58 -1.38
CA TYR A 261 4.99 -17.31 -0.70
C TYR A 261 5.47 -18.00 0.58
N PHE A 262 6.74 -18.41 0.70
CA PHE A 262 7.24 -18.97 1.97
C PHE A 262 7.29 -17.88 3.05
N TYR A 263 7.75 -16.68 2.69
CA TYR A 263 7.68 -15.49 3.55
C TYR A 263 6.22 -15.14 3.93
N GLN A 264 5.27 -15.32 3.01
CA GLN A 264 3.85 -15.08 3.29
C GLN A 264 3.29 -16.12 4.29
N VAL A 265 3.52 -17.42 4.04
CA VAL A 265 3.05 -18.51 4.92
C VAL A 265 3.63 -18.36 6.32
N GLN A 266 4.95 -18.17 6.46
CA GLN A 266 5.57 -17.95 7.77
C GLN A 266 5.05 -16.69 8.47
N THR A 267 4.66 -15.65 7.72
CA THR A 267 3.98 -14.48 8.32
C THR A 267 2.54 -14.78 8.74
N GLN A 268 1.79 -15.60 7.98
CA GLN A 268 0.46 -16.03 8.40
C GLN A 268 0.55 -16.85 9.69
N LEU A 269 1.50 -17.76 9.82
CA LEU A 269 1.73 -18.55 11.05
C LEU A 269 2.10 -17.67 12.25
N GLY A 270 3.11 -16.81 12.12
CA GLY A 270 3.55 -15.91 13.20
C GLY A 270 2.53 -14.81 13.59
N VAL A 271 1.67 -14.38 12.66
CA VAL A 271 0.59 -13.43 12.96
C VAL A 271 -0.64 -14.14 13.55
N CYS A 272 -1.01 -15.32 13.04
CA CYS A 272 -2.18 -16.06 13.55
C CYS A 272 -1.87 -16.87 14.83
N LYS A 273 -0.60 -16.98 15.22
CA LYS A 273 -0.11 -17.81 16.34
C LYS A 273 -0.45 -19.30 16.14
N LEU A 274 -0.18 -19.82 14.93
CA LEU A 274 -0.44 -21.20 14.53
C LEU A 274 0.84 -21.93 14.12
N GLU A 275 0.89 -23.25 14.34
CA GLU A 275 2.10 -24.06 14.16
C GLU A 275 2.28 -24.63 12.74
N SER A 276 1.21 -24.70 11.93
CA SER A 276 1.29 -25.27 10.58
C SER A 276 0.29 -24.67 9.57
N ALA A 277 0.69 -24.73 8.30
CA ALA A 277 -0.10 -24.30 7.14
C ALA A 277 -0.13 -25.39 6.06
N TYR A 278 -1.25 -25.52 5.37
CA TYR A 278 -1.34 -26.25 4.10
C TYR A 278 -1.16 -25.26 2.95
N PHE A 279 -0.03 -25.35 2.25
CA PHE A 279 0.22 -24.63 1.02
C PHE A 279 -0.25 -25.46 -0.17
N VAL A 280 -1.24 -24.94 -0.90
CA VAL A 280 -1.96 -25.67 -1.95
C VAL A 280 -1.70 -25.00 -3.30
N VAL A 281 -1.21 -25.76 -4.29
CA VAL A 281 -1.03 -25.26 -5.67
C VAL A 281 -1.95 -26.04 -6.60
N TRP A 282 -2.76 -25.33 -7.37
CA TRP A 282 -3.79 -25.92 -8.23
C TRP A 282 -3.59 -25.53 -9.71
N THR A 283 -3.69 -26.53 -10.58
CA THR A 283 -3.77 -26.39 -12.04
C THR A 283 -5.05 -27.06 -12.56
N GLU A 284 -5.38 -26.90 -13.85
CA GLU A 284 -6.48 -27.62 -14.51
C GLU A 284 -6.23 -29.15 -14.61
N LYS A 285 -5.09 -29.64 -14.10
CA LYS A 285 -4.63 -31.04 -14.23
C LYS A 285 -4.27 -31.71 -12.92
N ASP A 286 -3.94 -30.94 -11.87
CA ASP A 286 -3.17 -31.47 -10.74
C ASP A 286 -3.34 -30.58 -9.47
N LEU A 287 -3.14 -31.19 -8.30
CA LEU A 287 -3.26 -30.55 -6.98
C LEU A 287 -2.05 -30.90 -6.11
N HIS A 288 -1.16 -29.93 -5.91
CA HIS A 288 -0.10 -30.05 -4.91
C HIS A 288 -0.62 -29.62 -3.53
N VAL A 289 -0.26 -30.37 -2.49
CA VAL A 289 -0.37 -29.92 -1.10
C VAL A 289 0.96 -30.16 -0.39
N GLU A 290 1.47 -29.13 0.28
CA GLU A 290 2.58 -29.21 1.22
C GLU A 290 2.11 -28.74 2.60
N GLN A 291 2.40 -29.51 3.66
CA GLN A 291 2.29 -29.00 5.03
C GLN A 291 3.61 -28.28 5.39
N ILE A 292 3.52 -26.99 5.66
CA ILE A 292 4.62 -26.13 6.08
C ILE A 292 4.47 -25.86 7.57
N LEU A 293 5.50 -26.19 8.36
CA LEU A 293 5.56 -25.91 9.79
C LEU A 293 6.08 -24.49 10.05
N PHE A 294 5.75 -23.93 11.21
CA PHE A 294 6.27 -22.65 11.67
C PHE A 294 7.78 -22.72 11.93
N ASP A 295 8.51 -21.75 11.38
CA ASP A 295 9.96 -21.62 11.51
C ASP A 295 10.27 -20.39 12.37
N GLU A 296 10.58 -20.61 13.65
CA GLU A 296 10.78 -19.55 14.65
C GLU A 296 12.02 -18.69 14.36
N GLU A 297 13.12 -19.29 13.87
CA GLU A 297 14.34 -18.55 13.52
C GLU A 297 14.08 -17.65 12.32
N PHE A 298 13.46 -18.19 11.27
CA PHE A 298 13.08 -17.43 10.09
C PHE A 298 12.06 -16.34 10.41
N TRP A 299 11.07 -16.64 11.27
CA TRP A 299 10.09 -15.67 11.76
C TRP A 299 10.76 -14.51 12.51
N GLY A 300 11.68 -14.81 13.43
CA GLY A 300 12.48 -13.80 14.14
C GLY A 300 13.28 -12.91 13.19
N MET A 301 13.95 -13.51 12.21
CA MET A 301 14.69 -12.79 11.18
C MET A 301 13.79 -11.86 10.35
N ILE A 302 12.64 -12.34 9.85
CA ILE A 302 11.76 -11.51 9.00
C ILE A 302 11.02 -10.45 9.83
N CYS A 303 10.71 -10.71 11.10
CA CYS A 303 10.21 -9.70 12.05
C CYS A 303 11.22 -8.57 12.27
N GLN A 304 12.49 -8.88 12.55
CA GLN A 304 13.52 -7.86 12.75
C GLN A 304 13.72 -7.00 11.49
N LYS A 305 13.80 -7.63 10.31
CA LYS A 305 13.95 -6.93 9.02
C LYS A 305 12.72 -6.07 8.69
N SER A 306 11.51 -6.58 8.90
CA SER A 306 10.26 -5.84 8.63
C SER A 306 10.00 -4.71 9.64
N LYS A 307 10.40 -4.87 10.91
CA LYS A 307 10.32 -3.78 11.91
C LYS A 307 11.24 -2.61 11.56
N ASN A 308 12.47 -2.88 11.12
CA ASN A 308 13.42 -1.85 10.69
C ASN A 308 12.85 -0.99 9.55
N ILE A 309 12.40 -1.61 8.44
CA ILE A 309 11.76 -0.88 7.33
C ILE A 309 10.42 -0.23 7.74
N PHE A 310 9.69 -0.80 8.70
CA PHE A 310 8.50 -0.15 9.25
C PHE A 310 8.87 1.16 9.98
N ASP A 311 9.80 1.10 10.92
CA ASP A 311 10.19 2.24 11.76
C ASP A 311 10.86 3.36 10.95
N THR A 312 11.71 3.03 9.97
CA THR A 312 12.45 4.04 9.20
C THR A 312 11.74 4.53 7.96
N ALA A 313 10.80 3.76 7.39
CA ALA A 313 10.18 4.11 6.11
C ALA A 313 8.65 4.18 6.11
N ILE A 314 7.97 3.26 6.82
CA ILE A 314 6.51 3.26 6.86
C ILE A 314 5.98 4.28 7.87
N MET A 315 6.47 4.30 9.10
CA MET A 315 6.01 5.26 10.12
C MET A 315 6.24 6.73 9.68
N PRO A 316 7.40 7.14 9.11
CA PRO A 316 7.59 8.50 8.59
C PRO A 316 6.67 8.86 7.40
N GLU A 317 6.19 7.87 6.64
CA GLU A 317 5.16 8.10 5.62
C GLU A 317 3.77 8.27 6.26
N LEU A 318 3.40 7.44 7.24
CA LEU A 318 2.10 7.53 7.92
C LEU A 318 1.95 8.84 8.70
N VAL A 319 2.98 9.19 9.49
CA VAL A 319 2.98 10.38 10.36
C VAL A 319 3.20 11.67 9.56
N GLY A 320 4.24 11.71 8.72
CA GLY A 320 4.69 12.95 8.06
C GLY A 320 4.59 12.96 6.54
N LYS A 321 4.10 11.89 5.88
CA LYS A 321 4.10 11.70 4.42
C LYS A 321 5.48 11.89 3.78
N PHE A 322 6.54 11.50 4.49
CA PHE A 322 7.92 11.84 4.15
C PHE A 322 8.30 11.52 2.70
N TYR A 323 7.92 10.34 2.19
CA TYR A 323 8.31 9.89 0.87
C TYR A 323 7.36 10.42 -0.22
N THR A 324 6.05 10.52 0.03
CA THR A 324 5.13 11.07 -0.99
C THR A 324 5.20 12.58 -1.12
N ARG A 325 5.39 13.35 -0.03
CA ARG A 325 5.48 14.82 -0.06
C ARG A 325 6.67 15.31 -0.90
N LEU A 326 7.80 14.59 -0.88
CA LEU A 326 8.97 14.85 -1.73
C LEU A 326 8.64 14.81 -3.24
N SER A 327 7.60 14.08 -3.64
CA SER A 327 7.10 14.08 -5.03
C SER A 327 6.23 15.29 -5.35
N SER A 328 5.61 15.93 -4.36
CA SER A 328 4.76 17.12 -4.54
C SER A 328 5.57 18.41 -4.62
N THR A 329 6.62 18.56 -3.81
CA THR A 329 7.47 19.77 -3.83
C THR A 329 8.18 20.00 -5.17
N MET A 330 8.40 18.94 -5.95
CA MET A 330 8.95 19.05 -7.32
C MET A 330 7.92 19.46 -8.38
N ALA A 331 6.61 19.43 -8.08
CA ALA A 331 5.57 19.84 -9.02
C ALA A 331 5.32 21.36 -9.02
N THR A 332 5.35 22.00 -7.83
CA THR A 332 4.99 23.43 -7.67
C THR A 332 6.03 24.41 -8.20
N VAL A 333 7.31 24.03 -8.24
CA VAL A 333 8.43 24.95 -8.57
C VAL A 333 8.51 25.30 -10.08
N SER A 334 7.70 24.67 -10.93
CA SER A 334 7.75 24.87 -12.39
C SER A 334 7.05 26.17 -12.90
N SER A 335 6.74 27.15 -12.04
CA SER A 335 5.77 28.21 -12.39
C SER A 335 6.05 29.65 -11.88
N GLN A 336 7.30 30.13 -11.96
CA GLN A 336 7.60 31.58 -12.03
C GLN A 336 8.85 31.87 -12.91
N PRO A 337 8.88 32.99 -13.68
CA PRO A 337 10.07 33.43 -14.41
C PRO A 337 10.99 34.31 -13.54
N GLY A 338 12.32 34.13 -13.66
CA GLY A 338 13.31 34.74 -12.77
C GLY A 338 13.89 36.09 -13.24
N ILE A 339 14.88 36.60 -12.48
CA ILE A 339 15.74 37.77 -12.78
C ILE A 339 17.15 37.54 -12.20
N PHE A 340 18.13 38.37 -12.61
CA PHE A 340 19.58 38.32 -12.34
C PHE A 340 19.94 38.73 -10.87
N ALA A 341 21.18 38.69 -10.35
CA ALA A 341 22.53 38.74 -10.98
C ALA A 341 23.70 38.18 -10.10
N SER A 342 24.91 38.17 -10.69
CA SER A 342 26.29 38.33 -10.13
C SER A 342 26.55 38.16 -8.60
N ALA A 343 27.47 37.27 -8.17
CA ALA A 343 28.95 37.47 -8.03
C ALA A 343 29.35 38.22 -6.72
N GLU A 344 30.55 38.13 -6.12
CA GLU A 344 31.81 37.44 -6.49
C GLU A 344 32.61 37.02 -5.20
N SER A 345 33.93 36.78 -5.24
CA SER A 345 34.69 36.08 -4.18
C SER A 345 36.03 36.70 -3.74
N HIS A 346 36.32 36.72 -2.43
CA HIS A 346 37.67 36.74 -1.79
C HIS A 346 37.54 36.29 -0.30
N GLY A 347 38.54 35.74 0.42
CA GLY A 347 39.83 35.20 -0.01
C GLY A 347 40.97 35.33 1.03
N SER A 348 41.25 34.26 1.82
CA SER A 348 42.38 34.10 2.78
C SER A 348 42.44 35.11 3.96
N ASP A 349 43.10 34.88 5.10
CA ASP A 349 43.51 33.70 5.91
C ASP A 349 43.95 34.27 7.30
N CYS A 350 44.12 33.56 8.43
CA CYS A 350 43.98 32.15 8.84
C CYS A 350 43.43 32.16 10.32
N ALA A 351 43.63 31.26 11.32
CA ALA A 351 44.45 30.05 11.57
C ALA A 351 43.88 29.25 12.79
N ALA A 352 44.74 28.47 13.48
CA ALA A 352 44.63 28.01 14.87
C ALA A 352 43.49 27.02 15.28
N SER A 353 43.76 25.72 15.06
CA SER A 353 43.50 24.57 15.96
C SER A 353 42.11 24.33 16.59
N ALA A 354 41.44 23.23 16.19
CA ALA A 354 41.12 22.08 17.06
C ALA A 354 40.39 20.95 16.29
N SER A 355 40.61 19.69 16.73
CA SER A 355 39.94 18.43 16.30
C SER A 355 39.93 18.09 14.79
N ASP A 356 40.62 17.00 14.42
CA ASP A 356 40.40 16.32 13.14
C ASP A 356 39.03 15.63 13.14
N GLN A 357 38.09 16.17 12.38
CA GLN A 357 36.97 15.40 11.84
C GLN A 357 37.29 15.08 10.38
N GLU A 358 37.55 13.80 10.09
CA GLU A 358 37.87 13.33 8.75
C GLU A 358 36.75 13.72 7.77
N LYS A 359 37.13 14.43 6.70
CA LYS A 359 36.20 15.10 5.81
C LYS A 359 35.34 14.08 5.04
N THR A 360 34.06 13.99 5.39
CA THR A 360 33.12 13.09 4.73
C THR A 360 32.81 13.53 3.30
N TRP A 361 32.79 12.57 2.39
CA TRP A 361 32.44 12.71 0.98
C TRP A 361 31.31 11.74 0.61
N CYS A 362 30.76 11.89 -0.60
CA CYS A 362 29.59 11.15 -1.09
C CYS A 362 28.30 11.36 -0.25
N PHE A 363 27.17 10.90 -0.78
CA PHE A 363 25.88 10.98 -0.09
C PHE A 363 25.73 9.95 1.05
N CYS A 364 26.70 9.04 1.21
CA CYS A 364 26.73 8.08 2.32
C CYS A 364 27.28 8.68 3.62
N GLY A 365 27.86 9.90 3.60
CA GLY A 365 28.40 10.56 4.77
C GLY A 365 29.60 9.82 5.36
N GLN A 366 30.50 9.32 4.52
CA GLN A 366 31.69 8.56 4.92
C GLN A 366 32.96 9.22 4.38
N VAL A 367 34.11 8.91 4.96
CA VAL A 367 35.41 9.47 4.56
C VAL A 367 35.86 8.97 3.17
N GLU A 368 36.99 9.46 2.67
CA GLU A 368 37.56 8.97 1.41
C GLU A 368 38.05 7.51 1.55
N PHE A 369 37.51 6.59 0.73
CA PHE A 369 37.98 5.21 0.67
C PHE A 369 37.78 4.57 -0.70
N GLY A 370 38.68 3.66 -1.09
CA GLY A 370 38.59 2.93 -2.35
C GLY A 370 38.67 3.85 -3.58
N LYS A 371 37.88 3.55 -4.63
CA LYS A 371 37.81 4.39 -5.84
C LYS A 371 36.68 5.40 -5.72
N MET A 372 36.98 6.67 -5.98
CA MET A 372 36.00 7.76 -6.00
C MET A 372 35.99 8.49 -7.35
N ILE A 373 34.87 9.14 -7.69
CA ILE A 373 34.70 9.97 -8.89
C ILE A 373 34.16 11.36 -8.53
N LEU A 374 34.69 12.38 -9.20
CA LEU A 374 34.22 13.76 -9.12
C LEU A 374 33.06 13.98 -10.10
N CYS A 375 32.01 14.68 -9.66
CA CYS A 375 30.92 15.11 -10.53
C CYS A 375 31.30 16.37 -11.33
N ASP A 376 31.20 16.31 -12.67
CA ASP A 376 31.48 17.42 -13.61
C ASP A 376 30.54 18.64 -13.51
N ASN A 377 29.61 18.66 -12.55
CA ASN A 377 28.83 19.86 -12.23
C ASN A 377 29.62 20.65 -11.17
N ALA A 378 30.20 21.78 -11.56
CA ALA A 378 30.91 22.69 -10.65
C ALA A 378 30.05 23.17 -9.46
N LYS A 379 28.71 23.17 -9.59
CA LYS A 379 27.74 23.47 -8.52
C LYS A 379 27.25 22.23 -7.75
N CYS A 380 27.92 21.08 -7.86
CA CYS A 380 27.59 19.90 -7.05
C CYS A 380 28.06 20.11 -5.61
N HIS A 381 27.14 20.05 -4.64
CA HIS A 381 27.46 20.26 -3.23
C HIS A 381 28.36 19.15 -2.66
N ILE A 382 28.10 17.89 -3.02
CA ILE A 382 28.79 16.70 -2.51
C ILE A 382 30.14 16.45 -3.21
N LYS A 383 30.25 16.86 -4.47
CA LYS A 383 31.42 16.74 -5.37
C LYS A 383 31.89 15.30 -5.66
N TRP A 384 32.41 14.59 -4.67
CA TRP A 384 33.02 13.26 -4.80
C TRP A 384 32.07 12.13 -4.40
N PHE A 385 32.16 10.98 -5.07
CA PHE A 385 31.29 9.82 -4.85
C PHE A 385 32.06 8.50 -4.92
N HIS A 386 31.88 7.59 -3.94
CA HIS A 386 32.50 6.27 -3.96
C HIS A 386 31.90 5.40 -5.07
N TYR A 387 32.74 4.70 -5.83
CA TYR A 387 32.35 3.83 -6.95
C TYR A 387 31.26 2.81 -6.54
N SER A 388 31.36 2.25 -5.35
CA SER A 388 30.36 1.35 -4.75
C SER A 388 28.99 2.04 -4.56
N CYS A 389 28.95 3.21 -3.95
CA CYS A 389 27.73 3.95 -3.65
C CYS A 389 26.94 4.39 -4.91
N ILE A 390 27.63 4.55 -6.06
CA ILE A 390 26.99 4.87 -7.35
C ILE A 390 26.97 3.67 -8.34
N ASN A 391 27.36 2.48 -7.89
CA ASN A 391 27.48 1.25 -8.69
C ASN A 391 28.29 1.41 -10.00
N VAL A 392 29.33 2.24 -9.98
CA VAL A 392 30.29 2.41 -11.08
C VAL A 392 31.43 1.42 -10.89
N LYS A 393 31.67 0.55 -11.89
CA LYS A 393 32.75 -0.47 -11.82
C LYS A 393 34.04 -0.04 -12.54
N ILE A 394 33.92 0.83 -13.55
CA ILE A 394 35.02 1.33 -14.39
C ILE A 394 34.81 2.84 -14.60
N ALA A 395 35.89 3.62 -14.66
CA ALA A 395 35.81 5.06 -14.93
C ALA A 395 35.04 5.35 -16.24
N PRO A 396 33.98 6.18 -16.21
CA PRO A 396 33.28 6.63 -17.41
C PRO A 396 34.22 7.39 -18.36
N LYS A 397 33.96 7.31 -19.67
CA LYS A 397 34.68 8.10 -20.68
C LYS A 397 33.93 9.40 -20.96
N GLY A 398 34.60 10.54 -20.79
CA GLY A 398 33.99 11.87 -20.89
C GLY A 398 33.34 12.31 -19.58
N LYS A 399 32.51 13.37 -19.64
CA LYS A 399 31.93 13.99 -18.44
C LYS A 399 30.96 13.06 -17.71
N TRP A 400 31.07 13.01 -16.38
CA TRP A 400 30.17 12.25 -15.52
C TRP A 400 29.48 13.14 -14.49
N TYR A 401 28.17 12.92 -14.33
CA TYR A 401 27.34 13.63 -13.36
C TYR A 401 26.75 12.63 -12.36
N CYS A 402 26.63 13.03 -11.09
CA CYS A 402 26.02 12.19 -10.06
C CYS A 402 24.49 12.08 -10.24
N PRO A 403 23.80 11.11 -9.58
CA PRO A 403 22.35 10.88 -9.77
C PRO A 403 21.43 12.08 -9.48
N GLN A 404 21.91 13.06 -8.70
CA GLN A 404 21.23 14.35 -8.50
C GLN A 404 21.52 15.31 -9.68
N CYS A 405 22.79 15.45 -10.07
CA CYS A 405 23.21 16.38 -11.12
C CYS A 405 22.80 15.97 -12.53
N GLN A 406 22.62 14.66 -12.80
CA GLN A 406 22.10 14.13 -14.08
C GLN A 406 20.69 14.63 -14.42
N LYS A 407 19.94 15.12 -13.43
CA LYS A 407 18.58 15.64 -13.58
C LYS A 407 18.54 17.15 -13.91
N LEU A 408 19.69 17.81 -13.98
CA LEU A 408 19.79 19.24 -14.26
C LEU A 408 19.89 19.50 -15.78
N PRO A 409 19.32 20.58 -16.34
CA PRO A 409 19.35 20.84 -17.78
C PRO A 409 20.76 20.87 -18.38
N GLN A 410 21.74 21.31 -17.59
CA GLN A 410 23.16 21.41 -17.95
C GLN A 410 23.91 20.08 -18.13
N SER A 411 23.33 18.94 -17.72
CA SER A 411 23.91 17.59 -17.94
C SER A 411 23.32 16.84 -19.13
N LEU A 412 22.31 17.40 -19.79
CA LEU A 412 21.66 16.75 -20.93
C LEU A 412 22.50 16.91 -22.21
N PRO A 413 22.66 15.85 -23.04
CA PRO A 413 23.36 15.97 -24.31
C PRO A 413 22.59 16.89 -25.25
N LYS A 414 23.26 17.93 -25.77
CA LYS A 414 22.69 18.83 -26.79
C LYS A 414 22.28 17.99 -28.00
N LYS A 415 20.99 18.00 -28.37
CA LYS A 415 20.49 17.31 -29.57
C LYS A 415 21.23 17.84 -30.80
N GLY A 416 22.07 17.00 -31.40
CA GLY A 416 22.77 17.34 -32.63
C GLY A 416 21.77 17.61 -33.77
N LYS A 417 21.99 18.68 -34.53
CA LYS A 417 21.31 18.86 -35.81
C LYS A 417 21.72 17.67 -36.71
N LYS A 418 20.75 16.97 -37.31
CA LYS A 418 21.05 16.08 -38.43
C LYS A 418 21.67 16.92 -39.57
N PRO A 419 22.65 16.40 -40.32
CA PRO A 419 23.06 17.04 -41.58
C PRO A 419 21.88 17.08 -42.56
N PRO A 420 21.91 17.98 -43.56
CA PRO A 420 20.99 17.89 -44.71
C PRO A 420 21.17 16.55 -45.45
N LYS A 421 20.18 16.21 -46.26
CA LYS A 421 20.15 14.99 -47.09
C LYS A 421 21.22 15.02 -48.18
#